data_AF-A0A0E3PQB5-F1
#
_entry.id   AF-A0A0E3PQB5-F1
#
_cell.length_a   1.000
_cell.length_b   1.000
_cell.length_c   1.000
_cell.angle_alpha   90.00
_cell.angle_beta   90.00
_cell.angle_gamma   90.00
#
_symmetry.space_group_name_H-M   'P 1'
#
loop_
_entity.id
_entity.type
_entity.pdbx_description
1 polymer ?
#
loop_
_entity_poly.entity_id
_entity_poly.type
_entity_poly.pdbx_seq_one_letter_code
_entity_poly.pdbx_strand_id
1 'polypeptide(L)'
;MNLAKENRKKKHRRKWCRYEREHSMSAAHIDWHENPLLGLQVCAILDDSSRMIIAGGEYVHCNTENTITVIDELVREYGDICPLRELIMDHGSEFGAHRINKDGSWDSDFKRCIEELGIKPILARVRHPQTNGK
;
A
#
# COMPACT_ATOMS: atom_id res chain seq x y z
N MET A 1 25.28 -29.63 -3.50
CA MET A 1 25.19 -28.17 -3.64
C MET A 1 24.58 -27.83 -5.00
N ASN A 2 23.33 -27.34 -5.04
CA ASN A 2 22.72 -26.90 -6.30
C ASN A 2 23.13 -25.43 -6.54
N LEU A 3 24.09 -25.22 -7.44
CA LEU A 3 24.46 -23.88 -7.91
C LEU A 3 23.35 -23.33 -8.82
N ALA A 4 23.10 -22.02 -8.73
CA ALA A 4 22.11 -21.34 -9.56
C ALA A 4 22.48 -21.46 -11.05
N LYS A 5 21.57 -22.02 -11.86
CA LYS A 5 21.75 -22.12 -13.32
C LYS A 5 21.66 -20.74 -13.98
N GLU A 6 22.56 -20.50 -14.91
CA GLU A 6 22.60 -19.26 -15.70
C GLU A 6 21.29 -19.05 -16.47
N ASN A 7 20.64 -17.90 -16.28
CA ASN A 7 19.41 -17.54 -16.98
C ASN A 7 19.63 -16.31 -17.87
N ARG A 8 19.83 -16.55 -19.17
CA ARG A 8 20.05 -15.50 -20.19
C ARG A 8 18.95 -14.44 -20.22
N LYS A 9 17.69 -14.79 -19.90
CA LYS A 9 16.57 -13.83 -19.85
C LYS A 9 16.73 -12.79 -18.74
N LYS A 10 17.36 -13.15 -17.61
CA LYS A 10 17.62 -12.23 -16.49
C LYS A 10 18.81 -11.28 -16.74
N LYS A 11 19.58 -11.50 -17.81
CA LYS A 11 20.70 -10.63 -18.23
C LYS A 11 20.26 -9.43 -19.07
N HIS A 12 19.08 -9.48 -19.68
CA HIS A 12 18.55 -8.35 -20.45
C HIS A 12 18.04 -7.26 -19.50
N ARG A 13 18.47 -6.01 -19.74
CA ARG A 13 17.94 -4.83 -19.03
C ARG A 13 16.43 -4.79 -19.21
N ARG A 14 15.68 -4.79 -18.10
CA ARG A 14 14.22 -4.69 -18.14
C ARG A 14 13.85 -3.38 -18.85
N LYS A 15 12.95 -3.45 -19.84
CA LYS A 15 12.48 -2.28 -20.60
C LYS A 15 11.73 -1.27 -19.75
N TRP A 16 11.16 -1.73 -18.65
CA TRP A 16 10.36 -0.92 -17.74
C TRP A 16 11.21 -0.54 -16.52
N CYS A 17 11.49 0.75 -16.38
CA CYS A 17 12.06 1.31 -15.17
C CYS A 17 10.97 1.32 -14.08
N ARG A 18 11.36 1.00 -12.84
CA ARG A 18 10.48 0.99 -11.66
C ARG A 18 9.85 2.39 -11.54
N TYR A 19 8.53 2.47 -11.49
CA TYR A 19 7.82 3.71 -11.19
C TYR A 19 7.97 3.97 -9.70
N GLU A 20 8.64 5.05 -9.28
CA GLU A 20 8.80 5.46 -7.89
C GLU A 20 8.67 6.99 -7.82
N ARG A 21 8.06 7.53 -6.77
CA ARG A 21 8.05 8.97 -6.49
C ARG A 21 9.46 9.43 -6.10
N GLU A 22 9.80 10.65 -6.49
CA GLU A 22 11.13 11.22 -6.23
C GLU A 22 11.33 11.63 -4.77
N HIS A 23 10.25 12.04 -4.08
CA HIS A 23 10.32 12.53 -2.71
C HIS A 23 9.47 11.67 -1.77
N SER A 24 9.97 11.43 -0.56
CA SER A 24 9.20 10.79 0.51
C SER A 24 7.91 11.54 0.84
N MET A 25 6.93 10.82 1.39
CA MET A 25 5.58 11.31 1.72
C MET A 25 4.78 11.81 0.50
N SER A 26 5.32 11.67 -0.71
CA SER A 26 4.57 11.96 -1.95
C SER A 26 3.54 10.90 -2.25
N ALA A 27 3.91 9.63 -2.01
CA ALA A 27 3.02 8.50 -2.08
C ALA A 27 3.52 7.40 -1.14
N ALA A 28 2.61 6.64 -0.57
CA ALA A 28 2.92 5.43 0.16
C ALA A 28 1.99 4.31 -0.29
N HIS A 29 2.43 3.07 -0.11
CA HIS A 29 1.63 1.88 -0.37
C HIS A 29 1.11 1.35 0.96
N ILE A 30 -0.19 1.05 1.03
CA ILE A 30 -0.76 0.26 2.13
C ILE A 30 -1.06 -1.14 1.62
N ASP A 31 -0.64 -2.15 2.39
CA ASP A 31 -0.87 -3.55 2.05
C ASP A 31 -1.09 -4.39 3.30
N TRP A 32 -1.79 -5.52 3.11
CA TRP A 32 -2.05 -6.51 4.14
C TRP A 32 -1.36 -7.84 3.80
N HIS A 33 -0.71 -8.43 4.79
CA HIS A 33 -0.03 -9.71 4.67
C HIS A 33 -0.38 -10.63 5.82
N GLU A 34 -0.69 -11.89 5.53
CA GLU A 34 -0.86 -12.90 6.56
C GLU A 34 0.50 -13.39 7.07
N ASN A 35 0.69 -13.37 8.39
CA ASN A 35 1.78 -14.05 9.07
C ASN A 35 1.34 -15.48 9.44
N PRO A 36 1.71 -16.51 8.66
CA PRO A 36 1.21 -17.87 8.84
C PRO A 36 1.74 -18.56 10.10
N LEU A 37 2.83 -18.05 10.69
CA LEU A 37 3.41 -18.62 11.92
C LEU A 37 2.60 -18.23 13.16
N LEU A 38 2.07 -17.01 13.17
CA LEU A 38 1.30 -16.46 14.28
C LEU A 38 -0.21 -16.48 14.03
N GLY A 39 -0.65 -16.71 12.80
CA GLY A 39 -2.06 -16.62 12.39
C GLY A 39 -2.60 -15.19 12.46
N LEU A 40 -1.71 -14.19 12.38
CA LEU A 40 -2.03 -12.77 12.43
C LEU A 40 -1.99 -12.15 11.03
N GLN A 41 -2.65 -11.01 10.89
CA GLN A 41 -2.66 -10.16 9.73
C GLN A 41 -1.77 -8.94 10.02
N VAL A 42 -0.83 -8.64 9.14
CA VAL A 42 0.08 -7.52 9.25
C VAL A 42 -0.35 -6.47 8.24
N CYS A 43 -0.59 -5.25 8.71
CA CYS A 43 -0.82 -4.09 7.86
C CYS A 43 0.40 -3.18 7.91
N ALA A 44 0.87 -2.72 6.76
CA ALA A 44 2.01 -1.81 6.70
C ALA A 44 1.78 -0.71 5.67
N ILE A 45 2.22 0.50 6.01
CA ILE A 45 2.33 1.63 5.08
C ILE A 45 3.80 1.82 4.73
N LEU A 46 4.14 1.65 3.46
CA LEU A 46 5.49 1.73 2.91
C LEU A 46 5.63 3.00 2.06
N ASP A 47 6.51 3.93 2.47
CA ASP A 47 6.84 5.11 1.67
C ASP A 47 7.41 4.71 0.31
N ASP A 48 6.88 5.32 -0.75
CA ASP A 48 7.20 4.89 -2.11
C ASP A 48 8.62 5.26 -2.54
N SER A 49 9.17 6.36 -2.05
CA SER A 49 10.51 6.81 -2.41
C SER A 49 11.59 6.09 -1.60
N SER A 50 11.46 6.11 -0.26
CA SER A 50 12.49 5.61 0.65
C SER A 50 12.42 4.12 0.95
N ARG A 51 11.28 3.47 0.70
CA ARG A 51 10.96 2.10 1.16
C ARG A 51 10.94 1.95 2.69
N MET A 52 10.83 3.05 3.42
CA MET A 52 10.62 3.01 4.86
C MET A 52 9.19 2.59 5.17
N ILE A 53 9.01 1.68 6.13
CA ILE A 53 7.69 1.45 6.74
C ILE A 53 7.44 2.64 7.67
N ILE A 54 6.42 3.43 7.35
CA ILE A 54 6.09 4.68 8.06
C ILE A 54 4.96 4.49 9.08
N ALA A 55 4.18 3.41 8.98
CA ALA A 55 3.22 2.97 9.98
C ALA A 55 2.91 1.49 9.78
N GLY A 56 2.44 0.80 10.81
CA GLY A 56 2.03 -0.59 10.67
C GLY A 56 1.70 -1.29 11.98
N GLY A 57 0.99 -2.41 11.88
CA GLY A 57 0.56 -3.17 13.04
C GLY A 57 0.21 -4.62 12.72
N GLU A 58 0.12 -5.43 13.77
CA GLU A 58 -0.33 -6.82 13.72
C GLU A 58 -1.73 -6.95 14.34
N TYR A 59 -2.62 -7.64 13.65
CA TYR A 59 -4.02 -7.71 13.98
C TYR A 59 -4.57 -9.13 13.79
N VAL A 60 -5.64 -9.46 14.49
CA VAL A 60 -6.32 -10.76 14.30
C VAL A 60 -7.08 -10.80 12.96
N HIS A 61 -7.54 -9.65 12.47
CA HIS A 61 -8.39 -9.54 11.29
C HIS A 61 -7.91 -8.44 10.33
N CYS A 62 -7.94 -8.73 9.03
CA CYS A 62 -7.81 -7.72 7.98
C CYS A 62 -9.18 -7.06 7.79
N ASN A 63 -9.34 -5.84 8.29
CA ASN A 63 -10.61 -5.11 8.24
C ASN A 63 -10.38 -3.58 8.22
N THR A 64 -11.46 -2.84 7.96
CA THR A 64 -11.42 -1.37 7.84
C THR A 64 -11.02 -0.67 9.14
N GLU A 65 -11.49 -1.13 10.30
CA GLU A 65 -11.20 -0.53 11.61
C GLU A 65 -9.70 -0.57 11.94
N ASN A 66 -9.07 -1.74 11.75
CA ASN A 66 -7.64 -1.90 11.94
C ASN A 66 -6.85 -1.10 10.91
N THR A 67 -7.34 -1.00 9.68
CA THR A 67 -6.70 -0.18 8.64
C THR A 67 -6.71 1.31 9.02
N ILE A 68 -7.82 1.81 9.56
CA ILE A 68 -7.93 3.20 10.07
C ILE A 68 -6.95 3.41 11.24
N THR A 69 -6.81 2.44 12.14
CA THR A 69 -5.85 2.52 13.25
C THR A 69 -4.41 2.75 12.76
N VAL A 70 -4.01 2.11 11.66
CA VAL A 70 -2.68 2.32 11.04
C VAL A 70 -2.56 3.72 10.41
N ILE A 71 -3.66 4.27 9.85
CA ILE A 71 -3.69 5.66 9.37
C ILE A 71 -3.57 6.65 10.53
N ASP A 72 -4.25 6.40 11.65
CA ASP A 72 -4.16 7.24 12.84
C ASP A 72 -2.73 7.29 13.39
N GLU A 73 -2.02 6.15 13.36
CA GLU A 73 -0.59 6.10 13.70
C GLU A 73 0.25 6.96 12.74
N LEU A 74 0.05 6.82 11.42
CA LEU A 74 0.73 7.63 10.41
C LEU A 74 0.53 9.14 10.66
N VAL A 75 -0.71 9.56 10.90
CA VAL A 75 -1.06 10.97 11.14
C VAL A 75 -0.46 11.45 12.46
N ARG A 76 -0.52 10.65 13.51
CA ARG A 76 0.04 10.98 14.83
C ARG A 76 1.55 11.21 14.76
N GLU A 77 2.27 10.41 13.98
CA GLU A 77 3.74 10.50 13.88
C GLU A 77 4.22 11.56 12.88
N TYR A 78 3.51 11.75 11.76
CA TYR A 78 4.01 12.58 10.64
C TYR A 78 3.09 13.74 10.23
N GLY A 79 1.85 13.78 10.69
CA GLY A 79 0.82 14.72 10.22
C GLY A 79 1.23 16.19 10.33
N ASP A 80 1.87 16.57 11.44
CA ASP A 80 2.32 17.94 11.69
C ASP A 80 3.64 18.30 11.01
N ILE A 81 4.40 17.31 10.53
CA ILE A 81 5.76 17.49 9.99
C ILE A 81 5.75 17.46 8.47
N CYS A 82 5.18 16.40 7.90
CA CYS A 82 5.15 16.14 6.46
C CYS A 82 3.98 15.20 6.16
N PRO A 83 2.75 15.71 6.03
CA PRO A 83 1.58 14.87 5.82
C PRO A 83 1.68 14.09 4.50
N LEU A 84 1.22 12.84 4.51
CA LEU A 84 1.20 11.99 3.34
C LEU A 84 0.26 12.58 2.28
N ARG A 85 0.71 12.67 1.02
CA ARG A 85 -0.11 13.24 -0.06
C ARG A 85 -1.01 12.24 -0.76
N GLU A 86 -0.49 11.05 -1.02
CA GLU A 86 -1.19 10.02 -1.78
C GLU A 86 -1.02 8.65 -1.12
N LEU A 87 -2.09 7.87 -1.07
CA LEU A 87 -2.07 6.52 -0.55
C LEU A 87 -2.49 5.55 -1.65
N ILE A 88 -1.58 4.66 -2.01
CA ILE A 88 -1.76 3.63 -3.03
C ILE A 88 -2.21 2.34 -2.36
N MET A 89 -3.35 1.80 -2.79
CA MET A 89 -3.95 0.60 -2.24
C MET A 89 -4.48 -0.31 -3.34
N ASP A 90 -4.70 -1.58 -3.04
CA ASP A 90 -5.35 -2.49 -3.97
C ASP A 90 -6.89 -2.40 -3.87
N HIS A 91 -7.59 -3.40 -4.42
CA HIS A 91 -9.05 -3.42 -4.41
C HIS A 91 -9.62 -4.23 -3.22
N GLY A 92 -8.84 -4.32 -2.13
CA GLY A 92 -9.17 -5.03 -0.92
C GLY A 92 -10.53 -4.64 -0.32
N SER A 93 -11.10 -5.60 0.41
CA SER A 93 -12.40 -5.42 1.07
C SER A 93 -12.31 -4.46 2.27
N GLU A 94 -11.18 -4.48 2.95
CA GLU A 94 -10.75 -3.62 4.06
C GLU A 94 -10.70 -2.13 3.68
N PHE A 95 -10.44 -1.83 2.40
CA PHE A 95 -10.48 -0.46 1.86
C PHE A 95 -11.87 -0.10 1.30
N GLY A 96 -12.81 -1.05 1.27
CA GLY A 96 -14.11 -0.91 0.61
C GLY A 96 -14.03 -0.80 -0.92
N ALA A 97 -12.85 -1.00 -1.50
CA ALA A 97 -12.58 -0.84 -2.93
C ALA A 97 -13.06 -2.02 -3.79
N HIS A 98 -13.59 -3.09 -3.19
CA HIS A 98 -14.27 -4.17 -3.91
C HIS A 98 -15.63 -3.75 -4.50
N ARG A 99 -16.22 -2.63 -4.04
CA ARG A 99 -17.53 -2.12 -4.47
C ARG A 99 -17.40 -0.94 -5.44
N ILE A 100 -16.57 -1.11 -6.46
CA ILE A 100 -16.39 -0.07 -7.48
C ILE A 100 -17.60 -0.03 -8.43
N ASN A 101 -18.13 1.16 -8.62
CA ASN A 101 -19.16 1.49 -9.59
C ASN A 101 -18.61 1.38 -11.02
N LYS A 102 -19.52 1.31 -12.01
CA LYS A 102 -19.14 1.18 -13.43
C LYS A 102 -18.25 2.32 -13.95
N ASP A 103 -18.28 3.48 -13.29
CA ASP A 103 -17.48 4.67 -13.61
C ASP A 103 -16.10 4.68 -12.93
N GLY A 104 -15.77 3.66 -12.13
CA GLY A 104 -14.51 3.58 -11.38
C GLY A 104 -14.55 4.26 -10.00
N SER A 105 -15.67 4.89 -9.63
CA SER A 105 -15.85 5.46 -8.29
C SER A 105 -16.16 4.37 -7.26
N TRP A 106 -15.72 4.56 -6.03
CA TRP A 106 -16.20 3.80 -4.87
C TRP A 106 -16.32 4.76 -3.69
N ASP A 107 -17.13 4.35 -2.72
CA ASP A 107 -17.30 5.05 -1.45
C ASP A 107 -17.19 4.04 -0.32
N SER A 108 -16.44 4.40 0.72
CA SER A 108 -16.20 3.56 1.88
C SER A 108 -15.81 4.42 3.09
N ASP A 109 -16.03 3.90 4.29
CA ASP A 109 -15.62 4.57 5.54
C ASP A 109 -14.13 4.90 5.53
N PHE A 110 -13.31 3.95 5.06
CA PHE A 110 -11.87 4.14 4.89
C PHE A 110 -11.54 5.30 3.94
N LYS A 111 -12.18 5.33 2.76
CA LYS A 111 -11.92 6.36 1.75
C LYS A 111 -12.26 7.75 2.29
N ARG A 112 -13.41 7.89 2.96
CA ARG A 112 -13.83 9.16 3.57
C ARG A 112 -12.84 9.62 4.63
N CYS A 113 -12.40 8.72 5.50
CA CYS A 113 -11.40 9.01 6.53
C CYS A 113 -10.10 9.60 5.95
N ILE A 114 -9.51 8.97 4.95
CA ILE A 114 -8.25 9.47 4.35
C ILE A 114 -8.45 10.75 3.53
N GLU A 115 -9.60 10.92 2.87
CA GLU A 115 -9.90 12.16 2.12
C GLU A 115 -10.12 13.34 3.07
N GLU A 116 -10.75 13.14 4.24
CA GLU A 116 -10.88 14.16 5.29
C GLU A 116 -9.52 14.61 5.84
N LEU A 117 -8.54 13.70 5.88
CA LEU A 117 -7.15 13.99 6.24
C LEU A 117 -6.36 14.67 5.10
N GLY A 118 -6.98 14.89 3.94
CA GLY A 118 -6.33 15.47 2.75
C GLY A 118 -5.43 14.49 1.99
N ILE A 119 -5.49 13.20 2.31
CA ILE A 119 -4.72 12.15 1.65
C ILE A 119 -5.50 11.62 0.45
N LYS A 120 -4.91 11.70 -0.74
CA LYS A 120 -5.58 11.25 -1.97
C LYS A 120 -5.46 9.74 -2.16
N PRO A 121 -6.57 8.98 -2.23
CA PRO A 121 -6.52 7.55 -2.55
C PRO A 121 -6.17 7.31 -4.03
N ILE A 122 -5.31 6.32 -4.27
CA ILE A 122 -4.98 5.81 -5.61
C ILE A 122 -5.17 4.29 -5.60
N LEU A 123 -6.13 3.80 -6.39
CA LEU A 123 -6.27 2.37 -6.60
C LEU A 123 -5.24 1.87 -7.62
N ALA A 124 -4.44 0.89 -7.20
CA ALA A 124 -3.56 0.14 -8.08
C ALA A 124 -4.39 -0.56 -9.16
N ARG A 125 -4.01 -0.42 -10.45
CA ARG A 125 -4.77 -1.03 -11.56
C ARG A 125 -4.86 -2.55 -11.39
N VAL A 126 -6.07 -3.08 -11.55
CA VAL A 126 -6.34 -4.52 -11.59
C VAL A 126 -5.48 -5.16 -12.71
N ARG A 127 -4.76 -6.24 -12.38
CA ARG A 127 -3.79 -6.95 -13.25
C ARG A 127 -2.50 -6.18 -13.60
N HIS A 128 -2.15 -5.14 -12.85
CA HIS A 128 -0.79 -4.56 -12.83
C HIS A 128 -0.11 -4.80 -11.48
N PRO A 129 0.44 -6.00 -11.25
CA PRO A 129 1.12 -6.36 -9.99
C PRO A 129 2.36 -5.50 -9.70
N GLN A 130 2.79 -4.65 -10.64
CA GLN A 130 3.93 -3.73 -10.47
C GLN A 130 3.57 -2.44 -9.71
N THR A 131 2.28 -2.08 -9.59
CA THR A 131 1.89 -0.88 -8.85
C THR A 131 1.98 -1.11 -7.34
N ASN A 132 1.56 -2.28 -6.83
CA ASN A 132 1.72 -2.63 -5.40
C ASN A 132 2.88 -3.60 -5.11
N GLY A 133 3.49 -4.22 -6.12
CA GLY A 133 4.65 -5.12 -5.93
C GLY A 133 5.95 -4.35 -5.72
N LYS A 134 6.06 -3.65 -4.59
CA LYS A 134 7.23 -2.89 -4.18
C LYS A 134 8.19 -3.72 -3.34
#